data_AF-A0A1I2V864-F1
#
_entry.id   AF-A0A1I2V864-F1
#
_cell.length_a   1.000
_cell.length_b   1.000
_cell.length_c   1.000
_cell.angle_alpha   90.00
_cell.angle_beta   90.00
_cell.angle_gamma   90.00
#
_symmetry.space_group_name_H-M   'P 1'
#
loop_
_entity.id
_entity.type
_entity.pdbx_description
1 polymer ?
#
loop_
_entity_poly.entity_id
_entity_poly.type
_entity_poly.pdbx_seq_one_letter_code
_entity_poly.pdbx_strand_id
1 'polypeptide(L)' 'MSRRRKMDPERKAFITSLLEHYQPKDAQDIQDMLKDLLGDTLQGMLEAEMDDHLGYSKYDYKNKETDDSRNG' A
#
# COMPACT_ATOMS: atom_id res chain seq x y z
N MET A 1 -34.27 0.96 3.69
CA MET A 1 -33.81 0.78 2.28
C MET A 1 -32.31 1.06 2.22
N SER A 2 -31.49 0.01 2.24
CA SER A 2 -30.02 0.16 2.19
C SER A 2 -29.63 0.71 0.82
N ARG A 3 -29.05 1.92 0.76
CA ARG A 3 -28.49 2.47 -0.48
C ARG A 3 -27.42 1.49 -0.95
N ARG A 4 -27.71 0.67 -1.97
CA ARG A 4 -26.68 -0.04 -2.74
C ARG A 4 -25.74 1.05 -3.24
N ARG A 5 -24.58 1.23 -2.58
CA ARG A 5 -23.48 2.01 -3.13
C ARG A 5 -23.21 1.40 -4.49
N LYS A 6 -23.50 2.14 -5.57
CA LYS A 6 -23.02 1.76 -6.89
C LYS A 6 -21.51 1.69 -6.75
N MET A 7 -20.98 0.47 -6.81
CA MET A 7 -19.55 0.28 -6.73
C MET A 7 -18.99 0.86 -8.03
N ASP A 8 -18.07 1.81 -7.88
CA ASP A 8 -17.42 2.43 -9.02
C ASP A 8 -16.79 1.32 -9.91
N PRO A 9 -16.92 1.39 -11.25
CA PRO A 9 -16.38 0.37 -12.14
C PRO A 9 -14.88 0.12 -11.92
N GLU A 10 -14.11 1.17 -11.63
CA GLU A 10 -12.67 1.08 -11.36
C GLU A 10 -12.42 0.33 -10.05
N ARG A 11 -13.20 0.66 -9.02
CA ARG A 11 -13.13 -0.02 -7.73
C ARG A 11 -13.48 -1.50 -7.84
N LYS A 12 -14.43 -1.85 -8.73
CA LYS A 12 -14.78 -3.24 -9.00
C LYS A 12 -13.63 -3.98 -9.68
N ALA A 13 -13.02 -3.38 -10.70
CA ALA A 13 -11.88 -3.98 -11.40
C ALA A 13 -10.71 -4.25 -10.46
N PHE A 14 -10.39 -3.28 -9.59
CA PHE A 14 -9.35 -3.41 -8.59
C PHE A 14 -9.62 -4.53 -7.56
N ILE A 15 -10.85 -4.64 -7.05
CA ILE A 15 -11.21 -5.72 -6.13
C ILE A 15 -11.13 -7.08 -6.84
N THR A 16 -11.56 -7.18 -8.09
CA THR A 16 -11.44 -8.41 -8.88
C THR A 16 -9.98 -8.83 -9.05
N SER A 17 -9.08 -7.90 -9.40
CA SER A 17 -7.65 -8.24 -9.55
C SER A 17 -7.02 -8.71 -8.25
N LEU A 18 -7.42 -8.14 -7.10
CA LEU A 18 -6.96 -8.60 -5.79
C LEU A 18 -7.43 -10.02 -5.49
N LEU A 19 -8.70 -10.33 -5.78
CA LEU A 19 -9.25 -11.67 -5.58
C LEU A 19 -8.62 -12.72 -6.52
N GLU A 20 -8.26 -12.33 -7.74
CA GLU A 20 -7.54 -13.20 -8.69
C GLU A 20 -6.10 -13.47 -8.24
N HIS A 21 -5.44 -12.49 -7.62
CA HIS A 21 -4.06 -12.63 -7.16
C HIS A 21 -3.94 -13.47 -5.89
N TYR A 22 -4.78 -13.20 -4.87
CA TYR A 22 -4.71 -13.87 -3.59
C TYR A 22 -5.49 -15.19 -3.53
N GLN A 23 -6.45 -15.39 -4.45
CA GLN A 23 -7.30 -16.58 -4.55
C GLN A 23 -7.77 -17.12 -3.19
N PRO A 24 -8.38 -16.29 -2.32
CA PRO A 24 -8.71 -16.68 -0.97
C PRO A 24 -9.75 -17.81 -0.99
N LYS A 25 -9.51 -18.86 -0.20
CA LYS A 25 -10.39 -20.04 -0.12
C LYS A 25 -11.35 -19.94 1.06
N ASP A 26 -10.94 -19.25 2.12
CA ASP A 26 -11.74 -19.05 3.31
C ASP A 26 -11.71 -17.61 3.84
N ALA A 27 -12.41 -17.37 4.95
CA ALA A 27 -12.47 -16.06 5.59
C ALA A 27 -11.16 -15.64 6.27
N GLN A 28 -10.25 -16.60 6.53
CA GLN A 28 -8.93 -16.32 7.09
C GLN A 28 -8.01 -15.78 5.99
N ASP A 29 -8.01 -16.41 4.80
CA ASP A 29 -7.26 -15.94 3.64
C ASP A 29 -7.67 -14.51 3.23
N ILE A 30 -8.97 -14.18 3.31
CA ILE A 30 -9.46 -12.82 3.07
C ILE A 30 -8.89 -11.85 4.11
N GLN A 31 -8.83 -12.24 5.39
CA GLN A 31 -8.28 -11.40 6.44
C GLN A 31 -6.79 -11.17 6.24
N ASP A 32 -6.05 -12.20 5.85
CA ASP A 32 -4.61 -12.10 5.64
C ASP A 32 -4.28 -11.25 4.41
N MET A 33 -5.02 -11.42 3.31
CA MET A 33 -4.97 -10.50 2.16
C MET A 33 -5.21 -9.04 2.56
N LEU A 34 -6.18 -8.76 3.43
CA LEU A 34 -6.46 -7.40 3.89
C LEU A 34 -5.35 -6.85 4.80
N LYS A 35 -4.70 -7.70 5.60
CA LYS A 35 -3.54 -7.30 6.42
C LYS A 35 -2.36 -6.94 5.53
N ASP A 36 -2.08 -7.75 4.52
CA ASP A 36 -0.97 -7.52 3.59
C ASP A 36 -1.19 -6.22 2.82
N LEU A 37 -2.38 -6.02 2.24
CA LEU A 37 -2.73 -4.78 1.53
C LEU A 37 -2.60 -3.54 2.43
N LEU A 38 -3.02 -3.65 3.70
CA LEU A 38 -2.89 -2.56 4.66
C LEU A 38 -1.42 -2.30 5.01
N GLY A 39 -0.62 -3.37 5.19
CA GLY A 39 0.82 -3.29 5.44
C GLY A 39 1.55 -2.57 4.32
N ASP A 40 1.30 -2.97 3.07
CA ASP A 40 1.89 -2.35 1.88
C ASP A 40 1.49 -0.89 1.73
N THR A 41 0.21 -0.57 2.02
CA THR A 41 -0.28 0.82 1.97
C THR A 41 0.39 1.68 3.03
N LEU A 42 0.50 1.18 4.27
CA LEU A 42 1.15 1.90 5.36
C LEU A 42 2.65 2.07 5.09
N GLN A 43 3.31 1.04 4.57
CA GLN A 43 4.71 1.13 4.18
C GLN A 43 4.89 2.18 3.07
N GLY A 44 4.06 2.17 2.02
CA GLY A 44 4.13 3.16 0.95
C GLY A 44 3.88 4.59 1.45
N MET A 45 2.98 4.78 2.41
CA MET A 45 2.76 6.08 3.05
C MET A 45 3.95 6.52 3.90
N LEU A 46 4.54 5.63 4.68
CA LEU A 46 5.73 5.92 5.49
C LEU A 46 6.96 6.19 4.63
N GLU A 47 7.14 5.43 3.53
CA GLU A 47 8.22 5.67 2.57
C GLU A 47 8.05 7.02 1.86
N ALA A 48 6.81 7.39 1.49
CA ALA A 48 6.52 8.70 0.92
C ALA A 48 6.75 9.84 1.92
N GLU A 49 6.35 9.65 3.19
CA GLU A 49 6.64 10.61 4.28
C GLU A 49 8.14 10.76 4.49
N MET A 50 8.89 9.65 4.45
CA MET A 50 10.35 9.68 4.50
C MET A 50 10.97 10.35 3.27
N ASP A 51 10.42 10.17 2.06
CA ASP A 51 10.90 10.82 0.84
C ASP A 51 10.69 12.35 0.92
N ASP A 52 9.55 12.80 1.45
CA ASP A 52 9.22 14.21 1.64
C ASP A 52 10.05 14.86 2.78
N HIS A 53 10.18 14.17 3.92
CA HIS A 53 10.91 14.68 5.09
C HIS A 53 12.43 14.70 4.89
N LEU A 54 12.99 13.70 4.20
CA LEU A 54 14.43 13.65 3.92
C LEU A 54 14.79 14.39 2.63
N GLY A 55 13.83 14.61 1.73
CA GLY A 55 14.04 15.29 0.45
C GLY A 55 14.83 14.49 -0.59
N TYR A 56 15.08 13.21 -0.34
CA TYR A 56 15.80 12.31 -1.25
C TYR A 56 15.29 10.86 -1.15
N SER A 57 15.28 10.15 -2.28
CA SER A 57 14.75 8.78 -2.35
C SER A 57 15.73 7.74 -1.79
N LYS A 58 15.25 6.53 -1.49
CA LYS A 58 16.04 5.40 -0.93
C LYS A 58 17.36 5.10 -1.68
N TYR A 59 17.47 5.47 -2.95
CA TYR A 59 18.66 5.26 -3.78
C TYR A 59 19.30 6.54 -4.33
N ASP A 60 18.95 7.72 -3.80
CA ASP A 60 19.65 8.94 -4.15
C ASP A 60 20.98 9.03 -3.37
N TYR A 61 22.06 8.64 -4.03
CA TYR A 61 23.41 8.67 -3.48
C TYR A 61 24.05 10.07 -3.51
N LYS A 62 23.42 11.06 -4.15
CA LYS A 62 24.01 12.40 -4.31
C LYS A 62 23.64 13.36 -3.19
N ASN A 63 22.56 13.10 -2.46
CA ASN A 63 22.04 13.96 -1.37
C ASN A 63 22.16 13.31 0.02
N LYS A 64 23.23 12.53 0.29
CA LYS A 64 23.43 11.82 1.57
C LYS A 64 24.28 12.57 2.61
N GLU A 65 24.71 13.80 2.31
CA GLU A 65 25.37 14.69 3.28
C GLU A 65 24.29 15.42 4.12
N THR A 66 23.51 14.65 4.88
CA THR A 66 22.52 15.15 5.84
C THR A 66 22.73 14.46 7.18
N ASP A 67 22.43 15.14 8.30
CA ASP A 67 22.63 14.59 9.66
C ASP A 67 21.78 13.32 9.92
N ASP A 68 20.73 13.10 9.12
CA ASP A 68 19.83 11.94 9.21
C ASP A 68 19.88 11.07 7.94
N SER A 69 20.22 9.80 8.13
CA SER A 69 20.32 8.80 7.07
C SER A 69 19.27 7.70 7.23
N ARG A 70 18.70 7.20 6.12
CA ARG A 70 17.87 5.99 6.14
C ARG A 70 18.70 4.78 6.59
N ASN A 71 18.31 4.16 7.71
CA ASN A 71 19.01 3.03 8.31
C ASN A 71 18.26 1.69 8.17
N GLY A 72 17.51 1.52 7.07
CA GLY A 72 16.72 0.32 6.73
C GLY A 72 17.13 -0.33 5.41
#